data_AF-A0A1A2LFJ7-F1
#
_entry.id   AF-A0A1A2LFJ7-F1
#
_cell.length_a   1.000
_cell.length_b   1.000
_cell.length_c   1.000
_cell.angle_alpha   90.00
_cell.angle_beta   90.00
_cell.angle_gamma   90.00
#
_symmetry.space_group_name_H-M   'P 1'
#
loop_
_entity.id
_entity.type
_entity.pdbx_description
1 polymer ?
#
loop_
_entity_poly.entity_id
_entity_poly.type
_entity_poly.pdbx_seq_one_letter_code
_entity_poly.pdbx_strand_id
1 'polypeptide(L)' 'MHAVEDAYDDLLAALSPARAEDPKIRDIAWQIEELRVSLWAQHLGTPRPVSEQRIYKAIDAVTR' A
#
# COMPACT_ATOMS: atom_id res chain seq x y z
N MET A 1 -8.41 2.53 6.15
CA MET A 1 -7.22 1.76 6.56
C MET A 1 -7.48 0.27 6.49
N HIS A 2 -8.36 -0.32 7.31
CA HIS A 2 -8.65 -1.77 7.29
C HIS A 2 -8.90 -2.32 5.87
N ALA A 3 -9.77 -1.67 5.08
CA ALA A 3 -10.06 -2.13 3.71
C ALA A 3 -8.87 -2.11 2.72
N VAL A 4 -7.83 -1.32 2.99
CA VAL A 4 -6.61 -1.31 2.17
C VAL A 4 -5.61 -2.35 2.67
N GLU A 5 -5.55 -2.57 3.97
CA GLU A 5 -4.74 -3.64 4.57
C GLU A 5 -5.29 -5.00 4.15
N ASP A 6 -6.61 -5.20 4.20
CA ASP A 6 -7.29 -6.41 3.71
C ASP A 6 -6.94 -6.68 2.23
N ALA A 7 -6.99 -5.65 1.38
CA ALA A 7 -6.64 -5.80 -0.04
C ALA A 7 -5.15 -6.12 -0.27
N TYR A 8 -4.27 -5.65 0.61
CA TYR A 8 -2.85 -5.98 0.56
C TYR A 8 -2.59 -7.41 1.05
N ASP A 9 -3.30 -7.87 2.07
CA ASP A 9 -3.24 -9.24 2.54
C ASP A 9 -3.76 -10.23 1.49
N ASP A 10 -4.87 -9.90 0.82
CA ASP A 10 -5.41 -10.66 -0.32
C ASP A 10 -4.38 -10.74 -1.47
N LEU A 11 -3.70 -9.63 -1.76
CA LEU A 11 -2.61 -9.60 -2.74
C LEU A 11 -1.50 -10.58 -2.31
N LEU A 12 -0.98 -10.47 -1.08
CA LEU A 12 0.09 -11.34 -0.61
C LEU A 12 -0.30 -12.82 -0.63
N ALA A 13 -1.54 -13.15 -0.27
CA ALA A 13 -2.06 -14.51 -0.31
C ALA A 13 -2.11 -15.10 -1.74
N ALA A 14 -2.25 -14.25 -2.76
CA ALA A 14 -2.28 -14.66 -4.16
C ALA A 14 -0.88 -14.80 -4.81
N LEU A 15 0.18 -14.31 -4.15
CA LEU A 15 1.54 -14.31 -4.71
C LEU A 15 2.35 -15.53 -4.30
N SER A 16 3.27 -15.96 -5.17
CA SER A 16 4.35 -16.86 -4.75
C SER A 16 5.34 -16.12 -3.84
N PRO A 17 6.08 -16.82 -2.96
CA PRO A 17 7.06 -16.18 -2.07
C PRO A 17 8.05 -15.27 -2.80
N ALA A 18 8.56 -15.71 -3.96
CA ALA A 18 9.48 -14.92 -4.77
C ALA A 18 8.85 -13.64 -5.34
N ARG A 19 7.54 -13.64 -5.65
CA ARG A 19 6.84 -12.46 -6.16
C ARG A 19 6.41 -11.53 -5.03
N ALA A 20 6.14 -12.05 -3.83
CA ALA A 20 5.87 -11.25 -2.64
C ALA A 20 7.08 -10.38 -2.22
N GLU A 21 8.30 -10.81 -2.55
CA GLU A 21 9.53 -10.04 -2.30
C GLU A 21 9.81 -8.94 -3.35
N ASP A 22 9.00 -8.82 -4.41
CA ASP A 22 9.20 -7.84 -5.47
C ASP A 22 9.20 -6.40 -4.89
N PRO A 23 10.15 -5.53 -5.28
CA PRO A 23 10.21 -4.15 -4.84
C PRO A 23 8.90 -3.36 -4.96
N LYS A 24 8.06 -3.67 -5.95
CA LYS A 24 6.74 -3.04 -6.12
C LYS A 24 5.77 -3.41 -5.00
N ILE A 25 5.82 -4.64 -4.51
CA ILE A 25 4.99 -5.11 -3.38
C ILE A 25 5.44 -4.43 -2.08
N ARG A 26 6.75 -4.27 -1.92
CA ARG A 26 7.32 -3.51 -0.79
C ARG A 26 6.98 -2.02 -0.84
N ASP A 27 6.92 -1.43 -2.02
CA ASP A 27 6.49 -0.04 -2.19
C ASP A 27 5.02 0.15 -1.79
N ILE A 28 4.14 -0.80 -2.12
CA ILE A 28 2.74 -0.81 -1.68
C ILE A 28 2.65 -0.85 -0.14
N ALA A 29 3.44 -1.72 0.51
CA ALA A 29 3.50 -1.77 1.98
C ALA A 29 3.91 -0.42 2.56
N TRP A 30 4.92 0.24 1.98
CA TRP A 30 5.32 1.58 2.40
C TRP A 30 4.17 2.58 2.24
N GLN A 31 3.48 2.60 1.09
CA GLN A 31 2.35 3.50 0.90
C GLN A 31 1.26 3.32 1.99
N ILE A 32 1.03 2.10 2.47
CA ILE A 32 0.10 1.84 3.60
C ILE A 32 0.62 2.46 4.90
N GLU A 33 1.89 2.30 5.23
CA GLU A 33 2.53 2.95 6.39
C GLU A 33 2.42 4.47 6.32
N GLU A 34 2.74 5.05 5.16
CA GLU A 34 2.67 6.50 4.94
C GLU A 34 1.23 7.01 5.05
N LEU A 35 0.24 6.24 4.58
CA LEU A 35 -1.17 6.56 4.77
C LEU A 35 -1.53 6.56 6.27
N ARG A 36 -1.08 5.56 7.04
CA ARG A 36 -1.31 5.53 8.49
C ARG A 36 -0.73 6.76 9.19
N VAL A 37 0.51 7.11 8.87
CA VAL A 37 1.16 8.33 9.39
C VAL A 37 0.38 9.58 8.98
N SER A 38 -0.01 9.68 7.71
CA SER A 38 -0.78 10.83 7.19
C SER A 38 -2.10 11.03 7.91
N LEU A 39 -2.81 9.95 8.23
CA LEU A 39 -4.08 10.00 8.96
C LEU A 39 -3.90 10.47 10.41
N TRP A 40 -2.79 10.12 11.05
CA TRP A 40 -2.49 10.50 12.44
C TRP A 40 -1.85 11.90 12.57
N ALA A 41 -1.00 12.28 11.61
CA ALA A 41 -0.17 13.48 11.67
C ALA A 41 -0.51 14.52 10.59
N GLN A 42 -1.80 14.83 10.41
CA GLN A 42 -2.25 15.76 9.37
C GLN A 42 -1.61 17.16 9.45
N HIS A 43 -1.27 17.61 10.66
CA HIS A 43 -0.68 18.94 10.90
C HIS A 43 0.82 19.02 10.58
N LEU A 44 1.52 17.89 10.39
CA LEU A 44 2.96 17.87 10.11
C LEU A 44 3.28 18.13 8.63
N GLY A 45 2.29 18.02 7.73
CA GLY A 45 2.44 18.24 6.30
C GLY A 45 3.30 17.16 5.63
N THR A 46 2.71 16.37 4.73
CA THR A 46 3.45 15.33 3.98
C THR A 46 3.91 15.86 2.62
N PRO A 47 5.19 15.70 2.22
CA PRO A 47 5.68 16.12 0.90
C PRO A 47 4.96 15.46 -0.29
N ARG A 48 4.38 14.26 -0.08
CA ARG A 48 3.56 13.55 -1.06
C ARG A 48 2.35 12.94 -0.35
N PRO A 49 1.12 13.41 -0.58
CA PRO A 49 -0.05 12.80 0.04
C PRO A 49 -0.27 11.39 -0.53
N VAL A 50 -0.30 10.39 0.35
CA VAL A 50 -0.79 9.05 0.02
C VAL A 50 -2.28 8.98 0.30
N SER A 51 -3.01 8.27 -0.56
CA SER A 51 -4.44 8.03 -0.40
C SER A 51 -4.76 6.56 -0.68
N GLU A 52 -5.87 6.07 -0.13
CA GLU A 52 -6.36 4.71 -0.38
C GLU A 52 -6.50 4.42 -1.89
N GLN A 53 -7.00 5.40 -2.66
CA GLN A 53 -7.14 5.28 -4.11
C GLN A 53 -5.80 5.05 -4.83
N ARG A 54 -4.71 5.67 -4.37
CA ARG A 54 -3.38 5.47 -4.96
C ARG A 54 -2.85 4.07 -4.66
N ILE A 55 -3.11 3.57 -3.45
CA ILE A 55 -2.72 2.22 -3.05
C ILE A 55 -3.47 1.18 -3.88
N TYR A 56 -4.79 1.33 -4.06
CA TYR A 56 -5.57 0.42 -4.91
C TYR A 56 -5.07 0.41 -6.37
N LYS A 57 -4.67 1.56 -6.92
CA LYS A 57 -4.05 1.61 -8.26
C LYS A 57 -2.71 0.89 -8.32
N ALA A 58 -1.90 0.96 -7.26
CA ALA A 58 -0.64 0.25 -7.20
C ALA A 58 -0.86 -1.27 -7.11
N ILE A 59 -1.85 -1.73 -6.33
CA ILE A 59 -2.27 -3.15 -6.26
C ILE A 59 -2.76 -3.64 -7.63
N ASP A 60 -3.61 -2.88 -8.32
CA ASP A 60 -4.08 -3.23 -9.66
C ASP A 60 -2.92 -3.36 -10.66
N ALA A 61 -1.94 -2.45 -10.59
CA ALA A 61 -0.78 -2.44 -11.47
C ALA A 61 0.17 -3.65 -11.31
N VAL A 62 0.15 -4.34 -10.16
CA VAL A 62 0.98 -5.53 -9.90
C VAL A 62 0.21 -6.84 -10.03
N THR A 63 -1.12 -6.78 -10.03
CA THR A 63 -2.00 -7.95 -10.20
C THR A 63 -2.26 -8.26 -11.67
N ARG A 64 -2.09 -7.27 -12.55
CA ARG A 64 -2.31 -7.39 -14.00
C ARG A 64 -1.20 -8.14 -14.74
#